data_AF-A0A418MXZ6-F1
#
_entry.id   AF-A0A418MXZ6-F1
#
_cell.length_a   1.000
_cell.length_b   1.000
_cell.length_c   1.000
_cell.angle_alpha   90.00
_cell.angle_beta   90.00
_cell.angle_gamma   90.00
#
_symmetry.space_group_name_H-M   'P 1'
#
loop_
_entity.id
_entity.type
_entity.pdbx_description
1 polymer ?
#
loop_
_entity_poly.entity_id
_entity_poly.type
_entity_poly.pdbx_seq_one_letter_code
_entity_poly.pdbx_strand_id
1 'polypeptide(L)'
;MEAILLRSRSLVVPAAATLLLAGLAVPAAPPAQAAPPPSAVPKPQQYATEAADVMSARVLARLSGKRVEALSERDESATTWVNPDGSLTSELSSGPIRFQRDGKWVDVDLTLEPAADGSIIPRAHPEGLRLGGAGGTRARSMAETRTAKARTLATIGEGDQQITLQWKGGLRSVQRMNTCFRQVCRVRVAESPLGHKNVAAAPRVRTGGQACLTT
;
A
#
# COMPACT_ATOMS: atom_id res chain seq x y z
N MET A 1 38.00 -38.08 60.97
CA MET A 1 37.46 -36.74 61.25
C MET A 1 35.97 -36.82 60.95
N GLU A 2 35.20 -37.44 61.86
CA GLU A 2 34.58 -36.81 63.04
C GLU A 2 33.27 -36.10 62.62
N ALA A 3 32.09 -36.31 63.19
CA ALA A 3 31.62 -37.28 64.19
C ALA A 3 30.07 -37.30 64.15
N ILE A 4 29.53 -38.50 64.33
CA ILE A 4 28.13 -38.80 64.67
C ILE A 4 27.86 -38.24 66.08
N LEU A 5 26.76 -37.53 66.31
CA LEU A 5 26.14 -37.47 67.64
C LEU A 5 24.62 -37.51 67.55
N LEU A 6 24.09 -38.70 67.84
CA LEU A 6 22.77 -38.94 68.40
C LEU A 6 22.58 -38.10 69.68
N ARG A 7 21.37 -37.59 69.90
CA ARG A 7 20.84 -37.48 71.26
C ARG A 7 19.44 -38.04 71.37
N SER A 8 19.31 -38.85 72.41
CA SER A 8 18.31 -39.83 72.73
C SER A 8 17.31 -39.32 73.76
N ARG A 9 16.04 -39.71 73.57
CA ARG A 9 15.03 -40.15 74.55
C ARG A 9 14.77 -39.34 75.82
N SER A 10 13.49 -39.00 76.04
CA SER A 10 12.81 -39.21 77.33
C SER A 10 11.28 -39.27 77.14
N LEU A 11 10.66 -40.27 77.79
CA LEU A 11 9.23 -40.54 77.88
C LEU A 11 8.54 -39.60 78.88
N VAL A 12 7.26 -39.23 78.67
CA VAL A 12 6.17 -39.20 79.69
C VAL A 12 4.80 -39.35 78.99
N VAL A 13 3.92 -40.17 79.58
CA VAL A 13 2.50 -40.51 79.26
C VAL A 13 1.65 -40.00 80.45
N PRO A 14 0.30 -39.97 80.44
CA PRO A 14 -0.70 -39.22 79.66
C PRO A 14 -1.50 -38.24 80.57
N ALA A 15 -2.37 -37.40 80.02
CA ALA A 15 -3.51 -36.87 80.79
C ALA A 15 -4.69 -36.60 79.86
N ALA A 16 -5.73 -37.41 80.01
CA ALA A 16 -7.01 -37.24 79.37
C ALA A 16 -7.72 -36.00 79.94
N ALA A 17 -8.18 -35.12 79.07
CA ALA A 17 -9.22 -34.15 79.36
C ALA A 17 -10.12 -34.05 78.12
N THR A 18 -11.16 -34.87 78.11
CA THR A 18 -12.31 -34.70 77.21
C THR A 18 -13.04 -33.41 77.59
N LEU A 19 -12.95 -32.41 76.74
CA LEU A 19 -13.86 -31.27 76.70
C LEU A 19 -14.49 -31.22 75.31
N LEU A 20 -15.77 -31.59 75.25
CA LEU A 20 -16.64 -31.33 74.12
C LEU A 20 -16.70 -29.81 73.89
N LEU A 21 -16.23 -29.34 72.74
CA LEU A 21 -16.62 -28.05 72.19
C LEU A 21 -17.33 -28.24 70.86
N ALA A 22 -18.43 -27.50 70.75
CA ALA A 22 -19.44 -27.48 69.72
C ALA A 22 -18.89 -27.45 68.28
N GLY A 23 -19.55 -28.21 67.41
CA GLY A 23 -19.31 -28.19 65.97
C GLY A 23 -19.63 -26.84 65.35
N LEU A 24 -18.63 -26.25 64.70
CA LEU A 24 -18.81 -25.30 63.61
C LEU A 24 -18.56 -26.07 62.32
N ALA A 25 -19.65 -26.39 61.60
CA ALA A 25 -19.55 -26.89 60.24
C ALA A 25 -19.03 -25.74 59.35
N VAL A 26 -17.75 -25.76 59.02
CA VAL A 26 -17.18 -24.92 57.97
C VAL A 26 -17.65 -25.53 56.64
N PRO A 27 -18.43 -24.82 55.80
CA PRO A 27 -18.71 -25.33 54.47
C PRO A 27 -17.39 -25.40 53.70
N ALA A 28 -16.97 -26.60 53.34
CA ALA A 28 -15.84 -26.80 52.44
C ALA A 28 -16.19 -26.12 51.11
N ALA A 29 -15.48 -25.04 50.79
CA ALA A 29 -15.56 -24.42 49.48
C ALA A 29 -15.15 -25.48 48.44
N PRO A 30 -15.92 -25.69 47.36
CA PRO A 30 -15.50 -26.58 46.29
C PRO A 30 -14.14 -26.12 45.73
N PRO A 31 -13.25 -27.02 45.32
CA PRO A 31 -12.01 -26.63 44.68
C PRO A 31 -12.39 -25.77 43.47
N ALA A 32 -11.90 -24.52 43.47
CA ALA A 32 -12.03 -23.64 42.33
C ALA A 32 -11.27 -24.29 41.17
N GLN A 33 -11.99 -24.99 40.30
CA GLN A 33 -11.47 -25.47 39.05
C GLN A 33 -10.99 -24.24 38.30
N ALA A 34 -9.66 -24.09 38.15
CA ALA A 34 -9.11 -23.02 37.35
C ALA A 34 -9.75 -23.11 35.96
N ALA A 35 -10.48 -22.07 35.59
CA ALA A 35 -11.05 -21.99 34.25
C ALA A 35 -9.91 -22.16 33.24
N PRO A 36 -10.07 -23.02 32.22
CA PRO A 36 -9.05 -23.15 31.19
C PRO A 36 -8.76 -21.76 30.62
N PRO A 37 -7.47 -21.41 30.41
CA PRO A 37 -7.12 -20.12 29.87
C PRO A 37 -7.90 -19.91 28.57
N PRO A 38 -8.42 -18.70 28.31
CA PRO A 38 -9.14 -18.42 27.08
C PRO A 38 -8.25 -18.82 25.90
N SER A 39 -8.75 -19.72 25.06
CA SER A 39 -8.07 -20.14 23.84
C SER A 39 -7.65 -18.89 23.08
N ALA A 40 -6.33 -18.68 22.97
CA ALA A 40 -5.78 -17.57 22.23
C ALA A 40 -6.33 -17.62 20.80
N VAL A 41 -7.10 -16.61 20.41
CA VAL A 41 -7.57 -16.47 19.03
C VAL A 41 -6.33 -16.47 18.13
N PRO A 42 -6.19 -17.38 17.15
CA PRO A 42 -5.05 -17.38 16.25
C PRO A 42 -4.93 -16.00 15.61
N LYS A 43 -3.78 -15.34 15.77
CA LYS A 43 -3.49 -14.10 15.07
C LYS A 43 -3.59 -14.41 13.57
N PRO A 44 -4.30 -13.59 12.76
CA PRO A 44 -4.38 -13.81 11.33
C PRO A 44 -2.97 -13.92 10.75
N GLN A 45 -2.65 -15.05 10.11
CA GLN A 45 -1.41 -15.17 9.35
C GLN A 45 -1.46 -14.14 8.22
N GLN A 46 -0.54 -13.19 8.26
CA GLN A 46 -0.39 -12.21 7.20
C GLN A 46 0.50 -12.79 6.12
N TYR A 47 -0.10 -13.05 4.96
CA TYR A 47 0.61 -13.44 3.76
C TYR A 47 1.01 -12.18 2.98
N ALA A 48 2.19 -12.23 2.35
CA ALA A 48 2.62 -11.19 1.43
C ALA A 48 1.63 -11.05 0.27
N THR A 49 1.41 -9.82 -0.18
CA THR A 49 0.51 -9.50 -1.31
C THR A 49 1.24 -9.42 -2.65
N GLU A 50 2.57 -9.51 -2.64
CA GLU A 50 3.44 -9.51 -3.81
C GLU A 50 4.58 -10.54 -3.61
N ALA A 51 5.12 -11.03 -4.71
CA ALA A 51 6.23 -11.98 -4.75
C ALA A 51 7.18 -11.65 -5.91
N ALA A 52 8.45 -12.05 -5.79
CA ALA A 52 9.47 -11.74 -6.79
C ALA A 52 9.11 -12.25 -8.20
N ASP A 53 8.46 -13.41 -8.30
CA ASP A 53 8.15 -14.09 -9.54
C ASP A 53 6.80 -14.83 -9.50
N VAL A 54 6.33 -15.27 -10.66
CA VAL A 54 5.04 -15.98 -10.83
C VAL A 54 4.97 -17.27 -10.01
N MET A 55 6.06 -18.03 -9.86
CA MET A 55 6.04 -19.30 -9.13
C MET A 55 5.90 -19.07 -7.63
N SER A 56 6.67 -18.13 -7.09
CA SER A 56 6.55 -17.66 -5.71
C SER A 56 5.15 -17.11 -5.44
N ALA A 57 4.59 -16.32 -6.37
CA ALA A 57 3.23 -15.78 -6.28
C ALA A 57 2.16 -16.90 -6.28
N ARG A 58 2.30 -17.97 -7.07
CA ARG A 58 1.38 -19.12 -7.06
C ARG A 58 1.31 -19.80 -5.70
N VAL A 59 2.46 -20.02 -5.06
CA VAL A 59 2.51 -20.66 -3.73
C VAL A 59 1.78 -19.78 -2.72
N LEU A 60 2.12 -18.49 -2.67
CA LEU A 60 1.48 -17.54 -1.75
C LEU A 60 0.00 -17.35 -2.03
N ALA A 61 -0.44 -17.33 -3.29
CA ALA A 61 -1.85 -17.17 -3.65
C ALA A 61 -2.69 -18.37 -3.18
N ARG A 62 -2.15 -19.59 -3.33
CA ARG A 62 -2.80 -20.81 -2.83
C ARG A 62 -2.88 -20.86 -1.31
N LEU A 63 -1.78 -20.51 -0.63
CA LEU A 63 -1.72 -20.52 0.84
C LEU A 63 -2.59 -19.42 1.46
N SER A 64 -2.62 -18.23 0.86
CA SER A 64 -3.35 -17.08 1.38
C SER A 64 -4.83 -17.07 0.99
N GLY A 65 -5.22 -17.82 -0.04
CA GLY A 65 -6.55 -17.73 -0.65
C GLY A 65 -6.83 -16.37 -1.30
N LYS A 66 -5.81 -15.55 -1.54
CA LYS A 66 -5.91 -14.21 -2.15
C LYS A 66 -5.02 -14.14 -3.39
N ARG A 67 -5.32 -13.21 -4.30
CA ARG A 67 -4.42 -12.92 -5.42
C ARG A 67 -3.12 -12.28 -4.93
N VAL A 68 -2.00 -12.61 -5.56
CA VAL A 68 -0.65 -12.14 -5.21
C VAL A 68 0.04 -11.59 -6.46
N GLU A 69 0.75 -10.47 -6.34
CA GLU A 69 1.46 -9.87 -7.49
C GLU A 69 2.67 -10.69 -7.87
N ALA A 70 2.93 -10.83 -9.16
CA ALA A 70 4.22 -11.28 -9.66
C ALA A 70 5.04 -10.05 -10.09
N LEU A 71 6.04 -9.67 -9.30
CA LEU A 71 6.89 -8.50 -9.57
C LEU A 71 7.73 -8.65 -10.83
N SER A 72 8.08 -9.88 -11.22
CA SER A 72 8.76 -10.18 -12.50
C SER A 72 7.97 -9.75 -13.73
N GLU A 73 6.64 -9.60 -13.59
CA GLU A 73 5.71 -9.21 -14.66
C GLU A 73 5.21 -7.75 -14.48
N ARG A 74 5.84 -6.98 -13.58
CA ARG A 74 5.46 -5.60 -13.29
C ARG A 74 6.15 -4.66 -14.26
N ASP A 75 5.34 -3.93 -15.02
CA ASP A 75 5.77 -2.88 -15.94
C ASP A 75 5.16 -1.52 -15.59
N GLU A 76 5.53 -0.50 -16.36
CA GLU A 76 5.03 0.87 -16.24
C GLU A 76 3.50 0.96 -16.37
N SER A 77 2.91 0.13 -17.22
CA SER A 77 1.49 0.15 -17.57
C SER A 77 0.76 -1.17 -17.27
N ALA A 78 1.46 -2.20 -16.80
CA ALA A 78 0.89 -3.53 -16.57
C ALA A 78 1.12 -4.02 -15.14
N THR A 79 0.14 -4.75 -14.59
CA THR A 79 0.26 -5.43 -13.30
C THR A 79 -0.31 -6.82 -13.42
N THR A 80 0.48 -7.84 -13.12
CA THR A 80 0.05 -9.24 -13.23
C THR A 80 -0.12 -9.87 -11.86
N TRP A 81 -1.31 -10.43 -11.65
CA TRP A 81 -1.72 -11.11 -10.43
C TRP A 81 -1.83 -12.60 -10.69
N VAL A 82 -1.38 -13.40 -9.73
CA VAL A 82 -1.71 -14.82 -9.67
C VAL A 82 -2.88 -15.02 -8.73
N ASN A 83 -3.94 -15.67 -9.20
CA ASN A 83 -5.13 -15.97 -8.43
C ASN A 83 -4.96 -17.27 -7.62
N PRO A 84 -5.79 -17.51 -6.57
CA PRO A 84 -5.70 -18.72 -5.75
C PRO A 84 -5.89 -20.04 -6.52
N ASP A 85 -6.68 -20.01 -7.59
CA ASP A 85 -6.89 -21.15 -8.50
C ASP A 85 -5.69 -21.41 -9.44
N GLY A 86 -4.66 -20.55 -9.39
CA GLY A 86 -3.48 -20.61 -10.24
C GLY A 86 -3.63 -19.92 -11.60
N SER A 87 -4.77 -19.32 -11.91
CA SER A 87 -4.92 -18.48 -13.11
C SER A 87 -4.14 -17.17 -12.97
N LEU A 88 -3.79 -16.54 -14.09
CA LEU A 88 -3.16 -15.21 -14.10
C LEU A 88 -4.18 -14.17 -14.50
N THR A 89 -4.04 -12.96 -13.96
CA THR A 89 -4.84 -11.80 -14.33
C THR A 89 -3.94 -10.60 -14.47
N SER A 90 -3.80 -10.10 -15.69
CA SER A 90 -3.05 -8.88 -16.00
C SER A 90 -4.02 -7.71 -16.14
N GLU A 91 -3.74 -6.63 -15.43
CA GLU A 91 -4.40 -5.33 -15.59
C GLU A 91 -3.48 -4.42 -16.39
N LEU A 92 -3.86 -4.12 -17.63
CA LEU A 92 -3.14 -3.25 -18.55
C LEU A 92 -3.76 -1.86 -18.57
N SER A 93 -2.93 -0.84 -18.70
CA SER A 93 -3.29 0.57 -18.71
C SER A 93 -2.94 1.21 -20.05
N SER A 94 -3.70 2.22 -20.50
CA SER A 94 -3.42 2.95 -21.75
C SER A 94 -2.16 3.82 -21.74
N GLY A 95 -1.50 3.92 -20.60
CA GLY A 95 -0.24 4.64 -20.42
C GLY A 95 0.41 4.27 -19.09
N PRO A 96 1.59 4.85 -18.79
CA PRO A 96 2.29 4.61 -17.53
C PRO A 96 1.43 4.99 -16.33
N ILE A 97 1.29 4.07 -15.39
CA ILE A 97 0.71 4.30 -14.06
C ILE A 97 1.79 4.42 -12.98
N ARG A 98 2.99 3.94 -13.31
CA ARG A 98 4.20 3.98 -12.49
C ARG A 98 5.41 4.04 -13.42
N PHE A 99 6.54 4.48 -12.91
CA PHE A 99 7.82 4.51 -13.62
C PHE A 99 8.97 4.32 -12.63
N GLN A 100 10.17 4.04 -13.12
CA GLN A 100 11.34 3.94 -12.27
C GLN A 100 12.01 5.30 -12.08
N ARG A 101 12.29 5.66 -10.83
CA ARG A 101 13.10 6.81 -10.44
C ARG A 101 14.10 6.35 -9.39
N ASP A 102 15.38 6.58 -9.63
CA ASP A 102 16.46 6.18 -8.71
C ASP A 102 16.42 4.68 -8.32
N GLY A 103 16.10 3.82 -9.29
CA GLY A 103 15.98 2.37 -9.08
C GLY A 103 14.76 1.92 -8.28
N LYS A 104 13.78 2.80 -8.06
CA LYS A 104 12.53 2.50 -7.34
C LYS A 104 11.31 2.80 -8.20
N TRP A 105 10.29 1.95 -8.07
CA TRP A 105 8.99 2.22 -8.65
C TRP A 105 8.31 3.37 -7.92
N VAL A 106 7.87 4.38 -8.66
CA VAL A 106 7.10 5.51 -8.17
C VAL A 106 5.83 5.60 -9.01
N ASP A 107 4.69 5.81 -8.36
CA ASP A 107 3.43 6.04 -9.06
C ASP A 107 3.45 7.39 -9.78
N VAL A 108 2.78 7.44 -10.94
CA VAL A 108 2.59 8.70 -11.65
C VAL A 108 1.61 9.57 -10.85
N ASP A 109 2.09 10.73 -10.40
CA ASP A 109 1.34 11.72 -9.65
C ASP A 109 1.39 13.07 -10.35
N LEU A 110 0.31 13.37 -11.07
CA LEU A 110 0.14 14.60 -11.84
C LEU A 110 -0.39 15.77 -11.00
N THR A 111 -0.39 15.66 -9.68
CA THR A 111 -0.74 16.77 -8.79
C THR A 111 0.28 17.88 -8.94
N LEU A 112 -0.18 19.04 -9.40
CA LEU A 112 0.66 20.20 -9.67
C LEU A 112 0.99 21.01 -8.41
N GLU A 113 2.26 21.38 -8.25
CA GLU A 113 2.76 22.21 -7.17
C GLU A 113 3.76 23.27 -7.69
N PRO A 114 3.85 24.44 -7.04
CA PRO A 114 4.83 25.45 -7.40
C PRO A 114 6.25 25.01 -7.04
N ALA A 115 7.19 25.25 -7.95
CA ALA A 115 8.61 25.07 -7.74
C ALA A 115 9.30 26.39 -7.34
N ALA A 116 10.52 26.29 -6.81
CA ALA A 116 11.29 27.44 -6.31
C ALA A 116 11.66 28.45 -7.40
N ASP A 117 11.79 28.01 -8.65
CA ASP A 117 12.06 28.85 -9.83
C ASP A 117 10.81 29.58 -10.36
N GLY A 118 9.66 29.41 -9.69
CA GLY A 118 8.37 29.97 -10.10
C GLY A 118 7.64 29.15 -11.16
N SER A 119 8.20 28.04 -11.63
CA SER A 119 7.50 27.07 -12.49
C SER A 119 6.47 26.26 -11.69
N ILE A 120 5.61 25.51 -12.38
CA ILE A 120 4.65 24.58 -11.78
C ILE A 120 5.01 23.17 -12.26
N ILE A 121 5.20 22.23 -11.33
CA ILE A 121 5.62 20.85 -11.62
C ILE A 121 4.62 19.84 -11.05
N PRO A 122 4.41 18.68 -11.69
CA PRO A 122 3.76 17.54 -11.07
C PRO A 122 4.66 16.90 -10.02
N ARG A 123 4.08 16.33 -8.96
CA ARG A 123 4.83 15.59 -7.92
C ARG A 123 5.66 14.44 -8.49
N ALA A 124 5.12 13.70 -9.45
CA ALA A 124 5.80 12.61 -10.14
C ALA A 124 5.31 12.44 -11.58
N HIS A 125 6.17 12.78 -12.55
CA HIS A 125 5.93 12.57 -13.97
C HIS A 125 7.11 11.82 -14.59
N PRO A 126 6.88 10.83 -15.47
CA PRO A 126 7.94 10.01 -16.06
C PRO A 126 8.91 10.85 -16.89
N GLU A 127 8.38 11.77 -17.71
CA GLU A 127 9.17 12.61 -18.61
C GLU A 127 9.45 14.03 -18.06
N GLY A 128 9.51 14.22 -16.74
CA GLY A 128 9.95 15.52 -16.18
C GLY A 128 9.17 16.77 -16.61
N LEU A 129 7.84 16.68 -16.75
CA LEU A 129 7.00 17.82 -17.15
C LEU A 129 7.18 19.02 -16.22
N ARG A 130 7.41 20.21 -16.79
CA ARG A 130 7.46 21.49 -16.07
C ARG A 130 6.64 22.52 -16.83
N LEU A 131 5.73 23.19 -16.15
CA LEU A 131 4.89 24.24 -16.72
C LEU A 131 5.43 25.62 -16.33
N GLY A 132 5.31 26.58 -17.25
CA GLY A 132 5.69 27.96 -17.02
C GLY A 132 4.87 28.59 -15.90
N GLY A 133 5.53 29.37 -15.05
CA GLY A 133 4.88 30.19 -14.04
C GLY A 133 4.01 31.30 -14.62
N ALA A 134 3.09 31.81 -13.80
CA ALA A 134 2.31 32.99 -14.11
C ALA A 134 3.23 34.20 -14.43
N GLY A 135 2.74 35.11 -15.27
CA GLY A 135 3.37 36.41 -15.50
C GLY A 135 3.40 36.82 -16.95
N GLY A 136 4.01 37.99 -17.21
CA GLY A 136 3.96 38.65 -18.51
C GLY A 136 2.64 39.37 -18.73
N THR A 137 2.61 40.27 -19.69
CA THR A 137 1.42 41.08 -19.99
C THR A 137 0.52 40.33 -20.96
N ARG A 138 -0.75 40.16 -20.59
CA ARG A 138 -1.76 39.60 -21.49
C ARG A 138 -1.89 40.51 -22.71
N ALA A 139 -1.67 39.96 -23.90
CA ALA A 139 -1.91 40.67 -25.14
C ALA A 139 -3.41 40.97 -25.30
N ARG A 140 -3.72 42.18 -25.75
CA ARG A 140 -5.08 42.67 -26.02
C ARG A 140 -5.43 42.62 -27.50
N SER A 141 -4.43 42.35 -28.36
CA SER A 141 -4.60 42.20 -29.80
C SER A 141 -3.59 41.19 -30.37
N MET A 142 -3.85 40.68 -31.58
CA MET A 142 -2.91 39.83 -32.31
C MET A 142 -1.60 40.56 -32.65
N ALA A 143 -1.65 41.87 -32.87
CA ALA A 143 -0.47 42.68 -33.12
C ALA A 143 0.45 42.73 -31.88
N GLU A 144 -0.14 42.85 -30.69
CA GLU A 144 0.60 42.76 -29.42
C GLU A 144 1.19 41.35 -29.22
N THR A 145 0.44 40.27 -29.52
CA THR A 145 0.97 38.91 -29.39
C THR A 145 2.19 38.66 -30.28
N ARG A 146 2.22 39.21 -31.51
CA ARG A 146 3.35 39.01 -32.44
C ARG A 146 4.64 39.62 -31.92
N THR A 147 4.55 40.75 -31.25
CA THR A 147 5.68 41.53 -30.71
C THR A 147 6.00 41.19 -29.25
N ALA A 148 5.10 40.49 -28.54
CA ALA A 148 5.30 40.10 -27.16
C ALA A 148 6.52 39.19 -26.97
N LYS A 149 7.21 39.38 -25.84
CA LYS A 149 8.33 38.55 -25.42
C LYS A 149 7.87 37.09 -25.25
N ALA A 150 8.63 36.17 -25.83
CA ALA A 150 8.43 34.75 -25.62
C ALA A 150 8.87 34.35 -24.20
N ARG A 151 8.09 33.48 -23.56
CA ARG A 151 8.35 32.89 -22.25
C ARG A 151 8.01 31.40 -22.28
N THR A 152 8.64 30.60 -21.42
CA THR A 152 8.38 29.16 -21.37
C THR A 152 6.92 28.90 -20.98
N LEU A 153 6.26 28.03 -21.76
CA LEU A 153 4.93 27.49 -21.49
C LEU A 153 5.04 26.12 -20.82
N ALA A 154 5.83 25.24 -21.41
CA ALA A 154 6.05 23.89 -20.90
C ALA A 154 7.42 23.39 -21.34
N THR A 155 8.04 22.59 -20.49
CA THR A 155 9.21 21.77 -20.80
C THR A 155 8.86 20.33 -20.48
N ILE A 156 9.25 19.39 -21.34
CA ILE A 156 9.17 17.95 -21.12
C ILE A 156 10.55 17.36 -21.43
N GLY A 157 10.98 16.39 -20.66
CA GLY A 157 12.28 15.73 -20.74
C GLY A 157 13.23 16.16 -19.63
N GLU A 158 14.41 15.54 -19.61
CA GLU A 158 15.47 15.78 -18.63
C GLU A 158 16.82 16.01 -19.32
N GLY A 159 17.74 16.71 -18.64
CA GLY A 159 19.08 16.96 -19.17
C GLY A 159 19.08 17.67 -20.53
N ASP A 160 19.75 17.06 -21.50
CA ASP A 160 19.85 17.53 -22.89
C ASP A 160 18.67 17.12 -23.78
N GLN A 161 17.85 16.15 -23.36
CA GLN A 161 16.68 15.66 -24.11
C GLN A 161 15.40 16.43 -23.78
N GLN A 162 15.47 17.76 -23.70
CA GLN A 162 14.32 18.60 -23.36
C GLN A 162 13.65 19.22 -24.58
N ILE A 163 12.32 19.11 -24.64
CA ILE A 163 11.48 19.85 -25.57
C ILE A 163 10.83 20.99 -24.80
N THR A 164 11.06 22.23 -25.24
CA THR A 164 10.49 23.42 -24.62
C THR A 164 9.52 24.13 -25.57
N LEU A 165 8.28 24.24 -25.13
CA LEU A 165 7.27 25.07 -25.78
C LEU A 165 7.33 26.49 -25.21
N GLN A 166 7.34 27.47 -26.10
CA GLN A 166 7.36 28.89 -25.77
C GLN A 166 5.99 29.52 -26.07
N TRP A 167 5.62 30.52 -25.28
CA TRP A 167 4.40 31.30 -25.41
C TRP A 167 4.72 32.79 -25.48
N LYS A 168 4.03 33.51 -26.36
CA LYS A 168 4.13 34.97 -26.44
C LYS A 168 2.98 35.64 -25.70
N GLY A 169 3.31 36.50 -24.73
CA GLY A 169 2.34 37.22 -23.90
C GLY A 169 2.19 36.63 -22.49
N GLY A 170 1.17 37.10 -21.77
CA GLY A 170 0.95 36.76 -20.36
C GLY A 170 0.40 35.35 -20.13
N LEU A 171 1.00 34.62 -19.20
CA LEU A 171 0.51 33.36 -18.64
C LEU A 171 -0.25 33.62 -17.34
N ARG A 172 -1.44 33.03 -17.21
CA ARG A 172 -2.16 33.01 -15.93
C ARG A 172 -1.60 31.89 -15.05
N SER A 173 -1.73 32.03 -13.74
CA SER A 173 -1.46 30.93 -12.82
C SER A 173 -2.30 29.73 -13.21
N VAL A 174 -1.65 28.56 -13.30
CA VAL A 174 -2.38 27.30 -13.36
C VAL A 174 -3.04 27.13 -12.00
N GLN A 175 -4.35 27.39 -11.91
CA GLN A 175 -5.10 27.03 -10.72
C GLN A 175 -5.01 25.52 -10.52
N ARG A 176 -4.91 25.09 -9.25
CA ARG A 176 -4.93 23.69 -8.85
C ARG A 176 -6.12 23.00 -9.51
N MET A 177 -5.86 22.27 -10.58
CA MET A 177 -6.88 21.50 -11.26
C MET A 177 -7.07 20.25 -10.40
N ASN A 178 -7.95 20.32 -9.39
CA ASN A 178 -8.36 19.14 -8.62
C ASN A 178 -9.13 18.11 -9.48
N THR A 179 -9.18 18.33 -10.80
CA THR A 179 -9.57 17.34 -11.78
C THR A 179 -8.47 16.29 -11.90
N CYS A 180 -8.56 15.27 -11.06
CA CYS A 180 -7.83 14.03 -11.25
C CYS A 180 -8.30 13.41 -12.58
N PHE A 181 -7.62 13.73 -13.68
CA PHE A 181 -7.90 13.12 -14.98
C PHE A 181 -7.26 11.72 -14.99
N ARG A 182 -7.79 10.81 -14.16
CA ARG A 182 -7.35 9.41 -14.12
C ARG A 182 -8.12 8.61 -15.16
N GLN A 183 -8.07 9.06 -16.41
CA GLN A 183 -8.63 8.29 -17.52
C GLN A 183 -7.59 7.31 -18.02
N VAL A 184 -7.28 6.33 -17.17
CA VAL A 184 -6.50 5.18 -17.59
C VAL A 184 -7.49 4.12 -18.01
N CYS A 185 -7.63 3.91 -19.31
CA CYS A 185 -8.38 2.76 -19.81
C CYS A 185 -7.68 1.51 -19.30
N ARG A 186 -8.37 0.75 -18.45
CA ARG A 186 -7.87 -0.53 -17.95
C ARG A 186 -8.52 -1.68 -18.66
N VAL A 187 -7.70 -2.53 -19.24
CA VAL A 187 -8.12 -3.82 -19.80
C VAL A 187 -7.64 -4.91 -18.87
N ARG A 188 -8.50 -5.88 -18.59
CA ARG A 188 -8.14 -7.07 -17.82
C ARG A 188 -8.04 -8.26 -18.76
N VAL A 189 -6.90 -8.93 -18.74
CA VAL A 189 -6.66 -10.19 -19.46
C VAL A 189 -6.54 -11.29 -18.44
N ALA A 190 -7.25 -12.41 -18.64
CA ALA A 190 -7.18 -13.57 -17.76
C ALA A 190 -6.57 -14.74 -18.52
N GLU A 191 -5.54 -15.37 -17.97
CA GLU A 191 -4.90 -16.54 -18.56
C GLU A 191 -5.20 -17.78 -17.74
N SER A 192 -5.62 -18.84 -18.42
CA SER A 192 -5.98 -20.10 -17.78
C SER A 192 -4.72 -20.80 -17.24
N PRO A 193 -4.81 -21.58 -16.15
CA PRO A 193 -3.69 -22.35 -15.61
C PRO A 193 -3.07 -23.32 -16.63
N LEU A 194 -3.85 -23.72 -17.64
CA LEU A 194 -3.47 -24.64 -18.71
C LEU A 194 -2.86 -23.94 -19.95
N GLY A 195 -2.54 -22.65 -19.87
CA GLY A 195 -1.85 -21.92 -20.94
C GLY A 195 -2.73 -21.41 -22.09
N HIS A 196 -4.05 -21.65 -22.06
CA HIS A 196 -4.97 -21.05 -23.02
C HIS A 196 -5.30 -19.60 -22.62
N LYS A 197 -4.90 -18.65 -23.46
CA LYS A 197 -5.22 -17.22 -23.32
C LYS A 197 -6.67 -17.00 -23.72
N ASN A 198 -7.52 -16.63 -22.75
CA ASN A 198 -8.89 -16.20 -23.04
C ASN A 198 -8.96 -14.70 -22.74
N VAL A 199 -9.19 -13.88 -23.77
CA VAL A 199 -9.56 -12.48 -23.54
C VAL A 199 -10.93 -12.50 -22.86
N ALA A 200 -10.97 -12.33 -21.54
CA ALA A 200 -12.22 -12.25 -20.81
C ALA A 200 -13.08 -11.12 -21.39
N ALA A 201 -14.35 -11.42 -21.63
CA ALA A 201 -15.33 -10.63 -22.35
C ALA A 201 -15.26 -9.12 -22.09
N ALA A 202 -15.25 -8.36 -23.20
CA ALA A 202 -15.41 -6.92 -23.40
C ALA A 202 -14.75 -5.99 -22.34
N PRO A 203 -13.90 -5.02 -22.77
CA PRO A 203 -13.35 -4.04 -21.83
C PRO A 203 -14.49 -3.35 -21.08
N ARG A 204 -14.62 -3.61 -19.77
CA ARG A 204 -15.42 -2.74 -18.91
C ARG A 204 -14.66 -1.42 -18.82
N VAL A 205 -15.02 -0.48 -19.68
CA VAL A 205 -14.65 0.92 -19.49
C VAL A 205 -15.29 1.36 -18.17
N ARG A 206 -14.49 1.32 -17.10
CA ARG A 206 -14.89 1.91 -15.83
C ARG A 206 -14.54 3.39 -15.93
N THR A 207 -15.46 4.19 -16.46
CA THR A 207 -15.43 5.65 -16.38
C THR A 207 -15.69 6.07 -14.93
N GLY A 208 -14.71 5.85 -14.07
CA GLY A 208 -14.74 6.27 -12.68
C GLY A 208 -14.26 7.71 -12.55
N GLY A 209 -15.07 8.67 -12.99
CA GLY A 209 -14.90 10.06 -12.59
C GLY A 209 -15.33 10.21 -11.13
N GLN A 210 -14.47 9.84 -10.18
CA GLN A 210 -14.65 10.24 -8.79
C GLN A 210 -14.03 11.62 -8.60
N ALA A 211 -14.90 12.61 -8.39
CA ALA A 211 -14.50 13.84 -7.74
C ALA A 211 -13.85 13.47 -6.41
N CYS A 212 -12.55 13.72 -6.28
CA CYS A 212 -11.90 13.73 -4.98
C CYS A 212 -12.43 14.97 -4.24
N LEU A 213 -13.59 14.81 -3.59
CA LEU A 213 -14.01 15.68 -2.52
C LEU A 213 -13.08 15.39 -1.35
N THR A 214 -12.15 16.29 -1.07
CA THR A 214 -11.56 16.40 0.26
C THR A 214 -12.14 17.67 0.88
N THR A 215 -12.76 17.47 2.04
CA THR A 215 -13.25 18.51 2.95
C THR A 215 -12.13 19.42 3.40
#